data_AF-A0A7K2FDG4-F1
#
_entry.id   AF-A0A7K2FDG4-F1
#
_cell.length_a   1.000
_cell.length_b   1.000
_cell.length_c   1.000
_cell.angle_alpha   90.00
_cell.angle_beta   90.00
_cell.angle_gamma   90.00
#
_symmetry.space_group_name_H-M   'P 1'
#
loop_
_entity.id
_entity.type
_entity.pdbx_description
1 polymer ?
#
loop_
_entity_poly.entity_id
_entity_poly.type
_entity_poly.pdbx_seq_one_letter_code
_entity_poly.pdbx_strand_id
1 'polypeptide(L)'
;MTEPTGRTTTPPDTAADTAAVPGTPRGDLGRRLAARRAQLGLTREEAAERAGMAPGYLRYLEGHPEAAPGAEVLLRVADALETTVPDLTGGTVDQPPGPGQAARGARFESIGTEECRALLGDHGVGRLAVVPDDGPVVVPVNYTVVDNAIVFRTAANATPALADGERVAFEVDRIDDAFSRGWSVLVRGDAHIVTDPVEREELAERAYSGPWAGGTRDVWVRLAPDAVTGRRITA
;
A
#
# COMPACT_ATOMS: atom_id res chain seq x y z
N MET A 1 -3.83 -38.35 -70.14
CA MET A 1 -3.01 -37.13 -70.21
C MET A 1 -3.06 -36.50 -68.82
N THR A 2 -1.96 -36.67 -68.09
CA THR A 2 -1.53 -35.96 -66.86
C THR A 2 -2.29 -36.21 -65.53
N GLU A 3 -1.71 -37.03 -64.66
CA GLU A 3 -1.84 -37.03 -63.19
C GLU A 3 -1.20 -35.73 -62.59
N PRO A 4 -1.51 -35.23 -61.37
CA PRO A 4 -1.22 -35.98 -60.13
C PRO A 4 -2.07 -35.72 -58.84
N THR A 5 -2.14 -36.77 -58.02
CA THR A 5 -1.93 -36.83 -56.56
C THR A 5 -2.41 -35.66 -55.66
N GLY A 6 -3.58 -35.82 -55.04
CA GLY A 6 -4.01 -35.02 -53.88
C GLY A 6 -3.37 -35.52 -52.58
N ARG A 7 -2.36 -34.80 -52.07
CA ARG A 7 -1.78 -35.00 -50.75
C ARG A 7 -2.73 -34.48 -49.66
N THR A 8 -3.07 -35.36 -48.72
CA THR A 8 -3.55 -35.01 -47.38
C THR A 8 -2.54 -34.10 -46.70
N THR A 9 -2.97 -32.90 -46.29
CA THR A 9 -2.21 -32.07 -45.36
C THR A 9 -3.20 -31.43 -44.39
N THR A 10 -3.41 -32.14 -43.28
CA THR A 10 -3.97 -31.61 -42.03
C THR A 10 -3.14 -30.41 -41.59
N PRO A 11 -3.74 -29.25 -41.25
CA PRO A 11 -2.99 -28.16 -40.66
C PRO A 11 -2.46 -28.58 -39.28
N PRO A 12 -1.23 -28.21 -38.92
CA PRO A 12 -0.62 -28.65 -37.67
C PRO A 12 -1.32 -28.00 -36.49
N ASP A 13 -1.83 -28.88 -35.63
CA ASP A 13 -2.17 -28.63 -34.24
C ASP A 13 -0.87 -28.30 -33.49
N THR A 14 -0.52 -27.01 -33.46
CA THR A 14 0.53 -26.50 -32.58
C THR A 14 -0.12 -25.64 -31.52
N ALA A 15 -0.72 -26.33 -30.55
CA ALA A 15 -0.81 -25.85 -29.18
C ALA A 15 0.61 -25.57 -28.67
N ALA A 16 1.14 -24.37 -28.96
CA ALA A 16 2.20 -23.79 -28.18
C ALA A 16 1.55 -23.22 -26.91
N ASP A 17 1.36 -24.14 -25.96
CA ASP A 17 1.09 -23.89 -24.55
C ASP A 17 2.19 -22.97 -24.01
N THR A 18 2.00 -21.67 -24.18
CA THR A 18 2.77 -20.67 -23.45
C THR A 18 2.08 -20.59 -22.11
N ALA A 19 2.51 -21.48 -21.20
CA ALA A 19 2.07 -21.53 -19.82
C ALA A 19 1.98 -20.11 -19.27
N ALA A 20 0.74 -19.65 -19.08
CA ALA A 20 0.46 -18.38 -18.46
C ALA A 20 1.06 -18.44 -17.05
N VAL A 21 2.06 -17.61 -16.78
CA VAL A 21 2.57 -17.39 -15.42
C VAL A 21 1.38 -16.98 -14.55
N PRO A 22 0.96 -17.79 -13.56
CA PRO A 22 -0.15 -17.42 -12.68
C PRO A 22 0.38 -16.41 -11.68
N GLY A 23 -0.15 -15.18 -11.67
CA GLY A 23 0.14 -14.25 -10.56
C GLY A 23 -0.11 -12.76 -10.76
N THR A 24 -0.24 -12.22 -11.98
CA THR A 24 -0.47 -10.76 -12.12
C THR A 24 -1.97 -10.47 -12.13
N PRO A 25 -2.52 -9.69 -11.16
CA PRO A 25 -3.90 -9.23 -11.26
C PRO A 25 -3.98 -8.28 -12.45
N ARG A 26 -4.46 -8.78 -13.59
CA ARG A 26 -4.91 -7.97 -14.72
C ARG A 26 -6.10 -7.15 -14.24
N GLY A 27 -5.88 -6.00 -13.61
CA GLY A 27 -6.97 -5.23 -13.02
C GLY A 27 -6.63 -4.11 -12.04
N ASP A 28 -5.42 -4.01 -11.49
CA ASP A 28 -5.12 -3.08 -10.40
C ASP A 28 -4.37 -1.81 -10.82
N LEU A 29 -3.91 -1.72 -12.07
CA LEU A 29 -3.17 -0.58 -12.62
C LEU A 29 -3.90 0.74 -12.37
N GLY A 30 -5.19 0.83 -12.72
CA GLY A 30 -5.96 2.06 -12.57
C GLY A 30 -6.08 2.52 -11.11
N ARG A 31 -6.25 1.56 -10.19
CA ARG A 31 -6.30 1.82 -8.74
C ARG A 31 -4.95 2.30 -8.22
N ARG A 32 -3.86 1.64 -8.62
CA ARG A 32 -2.49 1.98 -8.21
C ARG A 32 -2.07 3.35 -8.73
N LEU A 33 -2.39 3.65 -9.98
CA LEU A 33 -2.17 4.94 -10.61
C LEU A 33 -2.90 6.04 -9.81
N ALA A 34 -4.20 5.89 -9.61
CA ALA A 34 -5.01 6.85 -8.86
C ALA A 34 -4.49 7.05 -7.43
N ALA A 35 -4.11 5.97 -6.75
CA ALA A 35 -3.56 6.00 -5.40
C ALA A 35 -2.21 6.73 -5.36
N ARG A 36 -1.27 6.43 -6.27
CA ARG A 36 0.05 7.09 -6.31
C ARG A 36 -0.09 8.57 -6.65
N ARG A 37 -0.97 8.92 -7.58
CA ARG A 37 -1.29 10.31 -7.91
C ARG A 37 -1.81 11.08 -6.70
N ALA A 38 -2.75 10.51 -5.96
CA ALA A 38 -3.30 11.13 -4.74
C ALA A 38 -2.22 11.31 -3.65
N GLN A 39 -1.30 10.34 -3.52
CA GLN A 39 -0.18 10.44 -2.57
C GLN A 39 0.80 11.57 -2.91
N LEU A 40 0.96 11.91 -4.19
CA LEU A 40 1.76 13.06 -4.63
C LEU A 40 0.98 14.39 -4.58
N GLY A 41 -0.30 14.37 -4.16
CA GLY A 41 -1.15 15.54 -4.12
C GLY A 41 -1.53 16.09 -5.50
N LEU A 42 -1.41 15.27 -6.56
CA LEU A 42 -1.63 15.71 -7.94
C LEU A 42 -3.09 15.56 -8.36
N THR A 43 -3.61 16.56 -9.07
CA THR A 43 -4.82 16.42 -9.87
C THR A 43 -4.58 15.50 -11.07
N ARG A 44 -5.65 14.98 -11.68
CA ARG A 44 -5.52 14.14 -12.89
C ARG A 44 -4.91 14.92 -14.05
N GLU A 45 -5.26 16.19 -14.15
CA GLU A 45 -4.80 17.10 -15.18
C GLU A 45 -3.28 17.32 -15.07
N GLU A 46 -2.78 17.63 -13.88
CA GLU A 46 -1.34 17.80 -13.63
C GLU A 46 -0.56 16.50 -13.89
N ALA A 47 -1.08 15.36 -13.45
CA ALA A 47 -0.43 14.07 -13.70
C ALA A 47 -0.41 13.71 -15.19
N ALA A 48 -1.47 14.01 -15.93
CA ALA A 48 -1.55 13.77 -17.36
C ALA A 48 -0.59 14.68 -18.12
N GLU A 49 -0.49 15.95 -17.72
CA GLU A 49 0.48 16.91 -18.26
C GLU A 49 1.92 16.43 -18.03
N ARG A 50 2.26 16.03 -16.79
CA ARG A 50 3.59 15.45 -16.47
C ARG A 50 3.91 14.21 -17.30
N ALA A 51 2.93 13.34 -17.56
CA ALA A 51 3.11 12.15 -18.37
C ALA A 51 3.05 12.42 -19.90
N GLY A 52 2.85 13.68 -20.31
CA GLY A 52 2.73 14.08 -21.71
C GLY A 52 1.54 13.42 -22.42
N MET A 53 0.38 13.32 -21.75
CA MET A 53 -0.82 12.70 -22.30
C MET A 53 -2.09 13.50 -22.03
N ALA A 54 -3.16 13.17 -22.76
CA ALA A 54 -4.45 13.82 -22.57
C ALA A 54 -5.08 13.44 -21.21
N PRO A 55 -5.67 14.39 -20.44
CA PRO A 55 -6.34 14.09 -19.17
C PRO A 55 -7.46 13.05 -19.29
N GLY A 56 -8.15 13.00 -20.43
CA GLY A 56 -9.16 11.98 -20.72
C GLY A 56 -8.59 10.56 -20.81
N TYR A 57 -7.35 10.41 -21.30
CA TYR A 57 -6.69 9.11 -21.37
C TYR A 57 -6.22 8.65 -19.98
N LEU A 58 -5.68 9.55 -19.15
CA LEU A 58 -5.35 9.20 -17.77
C LEU A 58 -6.60 8.80 -16.97
N ARG A 59 -7.71 9.53 -17.15
CA ARG A 59 -9.01 9.16 -16.56
C ARG A 59 -9.48 7.78 -17.02
N TYR A 60 -9.29 7.45 -18.29
CA TYR A 60 -9.58 6.12 -18.82
C TYR A 60 -8.73 5.06 -18.11
N LEU A 61 -7.41 5.25 -18.00
CA LEU A 61 -6.52 4.33 -17.30
C LEU A 61 -6.90 4.12 -15.82
N GLU A 62 -7.30 5.17 -15.11
CA GLU A 62 -7.74 5.06 -13.71
C GLU A 62 -9.08 4.34 -13.54
N GLY A 63 -9.99 4.52 -14.51
CA GLY A 63 -11.38 4.07 -14.40
C GLY A 63 -11.65 2.67 -14.95
N HIS A 64 -10.72 2.09 -15.72
CA HIS A 64 -10.96 0.83 -16.45
C HIS A 64 -9.94 -0.24 -16.02
N PRO A 65 -10.34 -1.21 -15.18
CA PRO A 65 -9.48 -2.31 -14.74
C PRO A 65 -8.82 -3.08 -15.89
N GLU A 66 -9.49 -3.18 -17.04
CA GLU A 66 -9.02 -3.87 -18.24
C GLU A 66 -8.04 -3.05 -19.09
N ALA A 67 -7.73 -1.81 -18.72
CA ALA A 67 -6.81 -0.97 -19.46
C ALA A 67 -5.42 -1.62 -19.54
N ALA A 68 -4.97 -1.88 -20.77
CA ALA A 68 -3.67 -2.45 -21.08
C ALA A 68 -2.84 -1.47 -21.93
N PRO A 69 -2.31 -0.39 -21.34
CA PRO A 69 -1.46 0.55 -22.06
C PRO A 69 -0.15 -0.11 -22.52
N GLY A 70 0.39 0.36 -23.64
CA GLY A 70 1.70 -0.07 -24.11
C GLY A 70 2.83 0.32 -23.15
N ALA A 71 3.98 -0.35 -23.27
CA ALA A 71 5.13 -0.14 -22.39
C ALA A 71 5.60 1.32 -22.32
N GLU A 72 5.58 2.05 -23.44
CA GLU A 72 5.97 3.46 -23.49
C GLU A 72 5.05 4.36 -22.64
N VAL A 73 3.74 4.08 -22.66
CA VAL A 73 2.77 4.81 -21.84
C VAL A 73 3.00 4.49 -20.37
N LEU A 74 3.23 3.22 -20.02
CA LEU A 74 3.55 2.81 -18.65
C LEU A 74 4.80 3.50 -18.11
N LEU A 75 5.86 3.58 -18.91
CA LEU A 75 7.10 4.28 -18.53
C LEU A 75 6.87 5.76 -18.26
N ARG A 76 6.11 6.46 -19.12
CA ARG A 76 5.78 7.88 -18.92
C ARG A 76 4.91 8.12 -17.69
N VAL A 77 3.94 7.24 -17.44
CA VAL A 77 3.11 7.31 -16.22
C VAL A 77 3.95 7.04 -14.98
N ALA A 78 4.83 6.03 -15.01
CA ALA A 78 5.71 5.70 -13.90
C ALA A 78 6.62 6.88 -13.54
N ASP A 79 7.26 7.48 -14.54
CA ASP A 79 8.12 8.66 -14.38
C ASP A 79 7.34 9.86 -13.82
N ALA A 80 6.19 10.18 -14.41
CA ALA A 80 5.33 11.29 -13.96
C ALA A 80 4.79 11.12 -12.54
N LEU A 81 4.64 9.88 -12.08
CA LEU A 81 4.16 9.50 -10.75
C LEU A 81 5.30 9.10 -9.80
N GLU A 82 6.55 9.42 -10.16
CA GLU A 82 7.76 9.17 -9.37
C GLU A 82 7.77 7.74 -8.81
N THR A 83 7.55 6.75 -9.67
CA THR A 83 7.43 5.32 -9.30
C THR A 83 7.97 4.44 -10.41
N THR A 84 7.84 3.11 -10.28
CA THR A 84 8.29 2.16 -11.27
C THR A 84 7.13 1.46 -11.96
N VAL A 85 7.36 0.95 -13.17
CA VAL A 85 6.36 0.13 -13.87
C VAL A 85 5.96 -1.10 -13.04
N PRO A 86 6.89 -1.89 -12.47
CA PRO A 86 6.53 -2.99 -11.57
C PRO A 86 5.63 -2.57 -10.40
N ASP A 87 5.88 -1.44 -9.74
CA ASP A 87 5.04 -0.96 -8.63
C ASP A 87 3.63 -0.57 -9.10
N LEU A 88 3.53 0.08 -10.27
CA LEU A 88 2.26 0.45 -10.89
C LEU A 88 1.46 -0.75 -11.40
N THR A 89 2.13 -1.82 -11.83
CA THR A 89 1.46 -3.03 -12.36
C THR A 89 1.36 -4.15 -11.32
N GLY A 90 1.77 -3.91 -10.07
CA GLY A 90 1.70 -4.89 -8.99
C GLY A 90 2.72 -6.02 -9.04
N GLY A 91 3.78 -5.90 -9.83
CA GLY A 91 4.85 -6.91 -9.94
C GLY A 91 5.74 -7.03 -8.69
N THR A 92 5.62 -6.10 -7.73
CA THR A 92 6.42 -6.05 -6.50
C THR A 92 5.66 -6.50 -5.24
N VAL A 93 4.37 -6.84 -5.33
CA VAL A 93 3.55 -7.17 -4.15
C VAL A 93 4.09 -8.36 -3.36
N ASP A 94 4.59 -9.38 -4.06
CA ASP A 94 5.14 -10.60 -3.45
C ASP A 94 6.66 -10.49 -3.18
N GLN A 95 7.26 -9.33 -3.43
CA GLN A 95 8.68 -9.09 -3.18
C GLN A 95 8.86 -8.40 -1.82
N PRO A 96 9.92 -8.74 -1.06
CA PRO A 96 10.24 -7.97 0.14
C PRO A 96 10.59 -6.52 -0.26
N PRO A 97 10.22 -5.51 0.56
CA PRO A 97 10.75 -4.16 0.38
C PRO A 97 12.27 -4.14 0.59
N GLY A 98 12.99 -3.23 -0.06
CA GLY A 98 14.44 -3.08 0.10
C GLY A 98 15.36 -3.96 -0.76
N PRO A 99 14.98 -4.57 -1.91
CA PRO A 99 15.93 -5.36 -2.69
C PRO A 99 16.91 -4.47 -3.47
N GLY A 100 16.63 -3.17 -3.57
CA GLY A 100 17.49 -2.17 -4.19
C GLY A 100 18.79 -1.97 -3.40
N GLN A 101 19.88 -1.67 -4.11
CA GLN A 101 21.11 -1.23 -3.45
C GLN A 101 20.94 0.21 -2.98
N ALA A 102 21.20 0.48 -1.70
CA ALA A 102 21.24 1.84 -1.19
C ALA A 102 22.20 2.70 -2.02
N ALA A 103 21.70 3.87 -2.46
CA ALA A 103 22.51 4.88 -3.11
C ALA A 103 23.76 5.21 -2.26
N ARG A 104 24.90 5.43 -2.92
CA ARG A 104 26.13 5.86 -2.25
C ARG A 104 25.88 7.22 -1.58
N GLY A 105 25.83 7.23 -0.25
CA GLY A 105 25.61 8.45 0.52
C GLY A 105 24.25 8.53 1.22
N ALA A 106 23.41 7.48 1.15
CA ALA A 106 22.14 7.45 1.85
C ALA A 106 22.30 7.74 3.36
N ARG A 107 21.50 8.65 3.91
CA ARG A 107 21.52 9.04 5.33
C ARG A 107 20.14 8.90 5.95
N PHE A 108 20.13 8.63 7.26
CA PHE A 108 18.93 8.76 8.08
C PHE A 108 18.91 10.12 8.77
N GLU A 109 17.90 10.90 8.47
CA GLU A 109 17.65 12.20 9.08
C GLU A 109 16.43 12.12 10.00
N SER A 110 16.54 12.68 11.21
CA SER A 110 15.37 12.83 12.07
C SER A 110 14.42 13.87 11.49
N ILE A 111 13.13 13.57 11.51
CA ILE A 111 12.08 14.51 11.07
C ILE A 111 11.25 15.01 12.25
N GLY A 112 10.69 16.20 12.11
CA GLY A 112 9.89 16.86 13.16
C GLY A 112 8.52 16.22 13.37
N THR A 113 7.88 16.52 14.50
CA THR A 113 6.58 15.95 14.88
C THR A 113 5.48 16.26 13.87
N GLU A 114 5.43 17.49 13.35
CA GLU A 114 4.45 17.92 12.33
C GLU A 114 4.58 17.10 11.06
N GLU A 115 5.82 16.85 10.63
CA GLU A 115 6.11 16.02 9.47
C GLU A 115 5.76 14.55 9.72
N CYS A 116 6.05 14.03 10.91
CA CYS A 116 5.62 12.69 11.30
C CYS A 116 4.09 12.53 11.23
N ARG A 117 3.33 13.53 11.71
CA ARG A 117 1.87 13.53 11.63
C ARG A 117 1.37 13.58 10.20
N ALA A 118 1.99 14.40 9.35
CA ALA A 118 1.66 14.45 7.93
C ALA A 118 1.91 13.11 7.22
N LEU A 119 3.00 12.41 7.57
CA LEU A 119 3.33 11.10 7.02
C LEU A 119 2.43 9.99 7.57
N LEU A 120 2.05 10.06 8.85
CA LEU A 120 1.08 9.16 9.46
C LEU A 120 -0.30 9.29 8.78
N GLY A 121 -0.66 10.48 8.32
CA GLY A 121 -1.93 10.73 7.64
C GLY A 121 -3.16 10.41 8.50
N ASP A 122 -4.32 10.33 7.86
CA ASP A 122 -5.59 10.08 8.57
C ASP A 122 -5.91 8.60 8.74
N HIS A 123 -5.29 7.72 7.94
CA HIS A 123 -5.54 6.28 7.95
C HIS A 123 -4.45 5.54 7.17
N GLY A 124 -4.37 4.23 7.35
CA GLY A 124 -3.47 3.39 6.58
C GLY A 124 -3.31 2.02 7.23
N VAL A 125 -2.16 1.42 6.97
CA VAL A 125 -1.72 0.20 7.64
C VAL A 125 -0.39 0.46 8.30
N GLY A 126 -0.31 0.08 9.57
CA GLY A 126 0.93 0.10 10.32
C GLY A 126 1.13 -1.20 11.06
N ARG A 127 2.20 -1.26 11.84
CA ARG A 127 2.56 -2.41 12.66
C ARG A 127 2.48 -2.04 14.12
N LEU A 128 1.74 -2.83 14.88
CA LEU A 128 1.62 -2.72 16.32
C LEU A 128 2.58 -3.71 16.96
N ALA A 129 3.43 -3.23 17.86
CA ALA A 129 4.26 -4.04 18.73
C ALA A 129 3.62 -4.13 20.12
N VAL A 130 3.34 -5.37 20.54
CA VAL A 130 2.87 -5.73 21.89
C VAL A 130 3.87 -6.68 22.54
N VAL A 131 3.84 -6.79 23.87
CA VAL A 131 4.79 -7.63 24.62
C VAL A 131 4.03 -8.63 25.51
N PRO A 132 3.52 -9.74 24.94
CA PRO A 132 3.02 -10.86 25.74
C PRO A 132 4.13 -11.58 26.52
N ASP A 133 3.73 -12.50 27.39
CA ASP A 133 4.62 -13.26 28.28
C ASP A 133 5.69 -14.09 27.54
N ASP A 134 5.41 -14.52 26.31
CA ASP A 134 6.31 -15.29 25.45
C ASP A 134 7.28 -14.43 24.63
N GLY A 135 7.17 -13.10 24.71
CA GLY A 135 8.08 -12.13 24.11
C GLY A 135 7.39 -11.14 23.17
N PRO A 136 8.14 -10.16 22.63
CA PRO A 136 7.57 -9.12 21.77
C PRO A 136 7.05 -9.69 20.45
N VAL A 137 5.85 -9.26 20.07
CA VAL A 137 5.19 -9.62 18.80
C VAL A 137 4.81 -8.36 18.04
N VAL A 138 5.03 -8.38 16.73
CA VAL A 138 4.68 -7.29 15.81
C VAL A 138 3.64 -7.77 14.82
N VAL A 139 2.48 -7.10 14.77
CA VAL A 139 1.35 -7.47 13.90
C VAL A 139 0.84 -6.29 13.08
N PRO A 140 0.43 -6.50 11.82
CA PRO A 140 -0.16 -5.43 11.02
C PRO A 140 -1.57 -5.10 11.50
N VAL A 141 -1.91 -3.81 11.52
CA VAL A 141 -3.26 -3.31 11.79
C VAL A 141 -3.63 -2.19 10.83
N ASN A 142 -4.89 -2.19 10.39
CA ASN A 142 -5.47 -1.01 9.73
C ASN A 142 -5.82 0.02 10.79
N TYR A 143 -5.38 1.25 10.60
CA TYR A 143 -5.63 2.32 11.55
C TYR A 143 -6.35 3.50 10.92
N THR A 144 -6.93 4.32 11.78
CA THR A 144 -7.40 5.67 11.49
C THR A 144 -6.87 6.58 12.60
N VAL A 145 -6.59 7.84 12.28
CA VAL A 145 -6.20 8.85 13.26
C VAL A 145 -7.43 9.66 13.65
N VAL A 146 -7.81 9.58 14.93
CA VAL A 146 -8.97 10.24 15.51
C VAL A 146 -8.53 11.05 16.73
N ASP A 147 -8.63 12.37 16.62
CA ASP A 147 -8.29 13.32 17.69
C ASP A 147 -6.86 13.10 18.22
N ASN A 148 -5.92 13.01 17.27
CA ASN A 148 -4.49 12.70 17.49
C ASN A 148 -4.20 11.31 18.09
N ALA A 149 -5.18 10.42 18.22
CA ALA A 149 -4.96 9.05 18.62
C ALA A 149 -5.04 8.09 17.44
N ILE A 150 -4.31 6.99 17.54
CA ILE A 150 -4.36 5.91 16.56
C ILE A 150 -5.44 4.94 17.02
N VAL A 151 -6.46 4.74 16.20
CA VAL A 151 -7.56 3.81 16.48
C VAL A 151 -7.58 2.69 15.46
N PHE A 152 -7.83 1.47 15.92
CA PHE A 152 -7.96 0.31 15.05
C PHE A 152 -8.99 -0.68 15.58
N ARG A 153 -9.49 -1.54 14.68
CA ARG A 153 -10.44 -2.61 15.01
C ARG A 153 -9.76 -3.96 15.00
N THR A 154 -10.10 -4.78 15.99
CA THR A 154 -9.60 -6.16 16.10
C THR A 154 -10.67 -7.10 16.65
N ALA A 155 -10.37 -8.39 16.66
CA ALA A 155 -11.15 -9.38 17.41
C ALA A 155 -10.63 -9.44 18.86
N ALA A 156 -11.51 -9.70 19.83
CA ALA A 156 -11.18 -9.73 21.25
C ALA A 156 -10.08 -10.75 21.61
N ASN A 157 -9.96 -11.82 20.82
CA ASN A 157 -9.00 -12.91 21.01
C ASN A 157 -7.78 -12.82 20.08
N ALA A 158 -7.61 -11.73 19.33
CA ALA A 158 -6.47 -11.54 18.45
C ALA A 158 -5.35 -10.78 19.14
N THR A 159 -4.10 -10.98 18.70
CA THR A 159 -2.89 -10.35 19.24
C THR A 159 -3.01 -8.83 19.45
N PRO A 160 -3.64 -8.02 18.57
CA PRO A 160 -3.77 -6.59 18.82
C PRO A 160 -4.61 -6.22 20.05
N ALA A 161 -5.48 -7.11 20.54
CA ALA A 161 -6.27 -6.87 21.75
C ALA A 161 -5.42 -6.94 23.03
N LEU A 162 -4.22 -7.54 22.97
CA LEU A 162 -3.26 -7.57 24.08
C LEU A 162 -2.65 -6.18 24.38
N ALA A 163 -2.95 -5.17 23.55
CA ALA A 163 -2.55 -3.79 23.79
C ALA A 163 -3.36 -3.13 24.93
N ASP A 164 -4.45 -3.74 25.39
CA ASP A 164 -5.33 -3.15 26.41
C ASP A 164 -4.61 -2.93 27.74
N GLY A 165 -4.55 -1.68 28.20
CA GLY A 165 -3.88 -1.31 29.45
C GLY A 165 -2.35 -1.29 29.37
N GLU A 166 -1.79 -1.50 28.18
CA GLU A 166 -0.35 -1.65 27.97
C GLU A 166 0.26 -0.47 27.24
N ARG A 167 1.56 -0.26 27.48
CA ARG A 167 2.36 0.69 26.70
C ARG A 167 2.90 0.00 25.46
N VAL A 168 2.49 0.49 24.29
CA VAL A 168 2.77 -0.14 23.00
C VAL A 168 3.61 0.75 22.10
N ALA A 169 4.19 0.15 21.06
CA ALA A 169 4.79 0.89 19.95
C ALA A 169 4.01 0.61 18.68
N PHE A 170 3.87 1.63 17.85
CA PHE A 170 3.21 1.56 16.55
C PHE A 170 4.08 2.20 15.48
N GLU A 171 4.13 1.59 14.31
CA GLU A 171 5.05 1.96 13.25
C GLU A 171 4.32 2.04 11.91
N VAL A 172 4.65 3.06 11.13
CA VAL A 172 4.31 3.16 9.70
C VAL A 172 5.55 3.59 8.95
N ASP A 173 5.86 2.89 7.86
CA ASP A 173 6.94 3.25 6.96
C ASP A 173 6.45 3.35 5.52
N ARG A 174 7.33 3.94 4.73
CA ARG A 174 7.36 3.73 3.29
C ARG A 174 8.80 3.72 2.83
N ILE A 175 9.16 2.69 2.06
CA ILE A 175 10.45 2.61 1.40
C ILE A 175 10.21 2.68 -0.10
N ASP A 176 11.01 3.51 -0.76
CA ASP A 176 11.08 3.65 -2.21
C ASP A 176 12.46 3.18 -2.66
N ASP A 177 12.53 1.91 -3.01
CA ASP A 177 13.78 1.22 -3.35
C ASP A 177 14.42 1.79 -4.61
N ALA A 178 13.59 2.19 -5.57
CA ALA A 178 14.03 2.70 -6.86
C ALA A 178 14.82 4.01 -6.71
N PHE A 179 14.36 4.87 -5.80
CA PHE A 179 15.00 6.17 -5.54
C PHE A 179 15.89 6.16 -4.30
N SER A 180 16.06 5.01 -3.62
CA SER A 180 16.78 4.91 -2.34
C SER A 180 16.30 5.95 -1.32
N ARG A 181 14.97 6.15 -1.26
CA ARG A 181 14.31 7.09 -0.37
C ARG A 181 13.32 6.35 0.50
N GLY A 182 12.89 6.99 1.57
CA GLY A 182 11.89 6.41 2.44
C GLY A 182 11.75 7.18 3.72
N TRP A 183 10.81 6.75 4.54
CA TRP A 183 10.60 7.29 5.87
C TRP A 183 9.98 6.23 6.77
N SER A 184 10.14 6.42 8.07
CA SER A 184 9.46 5.63 9.11
C SER A 184 9.00 6.58 10.20
N VAL A 185 7.78 6.38 10.70
CA VAL A 185 7.23 7.06 11.86
C VAL A 185 6.98 6.02 12.94
N LEU A 186 7.56 6.25 14.12
CA LEU A 186 7.39 5.44 15.30
C LEU A 186 6.62 6.24 16.34
N VAL A 187 5.51 5.66 16.78
CA VAL A 187 4.62 6.18 17.81
C VAL A 187 4.71 5.28 19.03
N ARG A 188 4.79 5.88 20.23
CA ARG A 188 4.63 5.17 21.50
C ARG A 188 3.57 5.83 22.32
N GLY A 189 2.87 5.03 23.12
CA GLY A 189 1.78 5.51 23.96
C GLY A 189 1.05 4.37 24.64
N ASP A 190 0.08 4.75 25.46
CA ASP A 190 -0.80 3.82 26.16
C ASP A 190 -1.96 3.44 25.24
N ALA A 191 -2.26 2.14 25.18
CA ALA A 191 -3.38 1.61 24.44
C ALA A 191 -4.45 1.07 25.39
N HIS A 192 -5.71 1.22 25.01
CA HIS A 192 -6.84 0.67 25.75
C HIS A 192 -7.97 0.29 24.81
N ILE A 193 -8.77 -0.70 25.22
CA ILE A 193 -10.02 -1.05 24.57
C ILE A 193 -11.05 0.02 24.88
N VAL A 194 -11.72 0.49 23.84
CA VAL A 194 -12.82 1.44 23.95
C VAL A 194 -14.08 0.68 24.35
N THR A 195 -14.54 0.89 25.58
CA THR A 195 -15.72 0.20 26.12
C THR A 195 -17.01 1.00 25.99
N ASP A 196 -16.93 2.34 25.87
CA ASP A 196 -18.10 3.21 25.74
C ASP A 196 -18.83 2.93 24.41
N PRO A 197 -20.11 2.53 24.42
CA PRO A 197 -20.88 2.32 23.21
C PRO A 197 -20.96 3.56 22.30
N VAL A 198 -21.04 4.77 22.87
CA VAL A 198 -21.15 6.02 22.11
C VAL A 198 -19.83 6.29 21.38
N GLU A 199 -18.70 6.19 22.09
CA GLU A 199 -17.38 6.36 21.47
C GLU A 199 -17.14 5.32 20.37
N ARG A 200 -17.54 4.05 20.57
CA ARG A 200 -17.42 3.02 19.54
C ARG A 200 -18.23 3.32 18.27
N GLU A 201 -19.41 3.94 18.42
CA GLU A 201 -20.24 4.37 17.30
C GLU A 201 -19.59 5.54 16.57
N GLU A 202 -19.11 6.55 17.29
CA GLU A 202 -18.36 7.68 16.71
C GLU A 202 -17.10 7.23 15.95
N LEU A 203 -16.34 6.29 16.51
CA LEU A 203 -15.18 5.70 15.84
C LEU A 203 -15.58 4.92 14.58
N ALA A 204 -16.71 4.24 14.60
CA ALA A 204 -17.22 3.52 13.42
C ALA A 204 -17.65 4.47 12.30
N GLU A 205 -18.23 5.63 12.62
CA GLU A 205 -18.58 6.66 11.64
C GLU A 205 -17.34 7.34 11.04
N ARG A 206 -16.29 7.54 11.84
CA ARG A 206 -15.05 8.21 11.42
C ARG A 206 -14.03 7.28 10.75
N ALA A 207 -14.22 5.97 10.84
CA ALA A 207 -13.31 4.99 10.26
C ALA A 207 -13.23 5.14 8.74
N TYR A 208 -12.02 5.30 8.20
CA TYR A 208 -11.85 5.42 6.74
C TYR A 208 -12.23 4.14 5.99
N SER A 209 -11.95 2.97 6.59
CA SER A 209 -12.25 1.68 5.96
C SER A 209 -12.54 0.60 7.00
N GLY A 210 -13.29 -0.42 6.59
CA GLY A 210 -13.40 -1.65 7.35
C GLY A 210 -12.06 -2.39 7.47
N PRO A 211 -11.91 -3.29 8.44
CA PRO A 211 -10.70 -4.09 8.59
C PRO A 211 -10.47 -4.96 7.34
N TRP A 212 -9.21 -5.09 6.90
CA TRP A 212 -8.84 -5.85 5.70
C TRP A 212 -9.04 -7.35 5.87
N ALA A 213 -8.83 -7.86 7.07
CA ALA A 213 -9.18 -9.23 7.37
C ALA A 213 -10.70 -9.34 7.59
N GLY A 214 -11.31 -10.41 7.07
CA GLY A 214 -12.73 -10.70 7.26
C GLY A 214 -13.07 -11.22 8.67
N GLY A 215 -14.35 -11.18 9.05
CA GLY A 215 -14.86 -11.63 10.35
C GLY A 215 -15.37 -10.50 11.27
N THR A 216 -16.01 -10.87 12.39
CA THR A 216 -16.49 -9.92 13.41
C THR A 216 -15.30 -9.33 14.17
N ARG A 217 -15.04 -8.03 13.98
CA ARG A 217 -13.97 -7.27 14.63
C ARG A 217 -14.56 -6.09 15.36
N ASP A 218 -15.27 -6.33 16.45
CA ASP A 218 -16.09 -5.30 17.11
C ASP A 218 -15.39 -4.65 18.30
N VAL A 219 -14.11 -4.99 18.51
CA VAL A 219 -13.25 -4.39 19.53
C VAL A 219 -12.48 -3.24 18.91
N TRP A 220 -12.72 -2.04 19.44
CA TRP A 220 -11.95 -0.85 19.16
C TRP A 220 -10.82 -0.72 20.17
N VAL A 221 -9.62 -0.45 19.68
CA VAL A 221 -8.47 -0.11 20.51
C VAL A 221 -8.04 1.31 20.15
N ARG A 222 -7.80 2.13 21.17
CA ARG A 222 -7.30 3.49 21.07
C ARG A 222 -5.91 3.58 21.67
N LEU A 223 -4.95 4.00 20.87
CA LEU A 223 -3.57 4.30 21.28
C LEU A 223 -3.41 5.82 21.37
N ALA A 224 -3.15 6.32 22.57
CA ALA A 224 -2.90 7.74 22.83
C ALA A 224 -1.39 8.04 22.79
N PRO A 225 -0.88 8.77 21.77
CA PRO A 225 0.55 9.00 21.62
C PRO A 225 1.13 9.86 22.75
N ASP A 226 2.22 9.38 23.38
CA ASP A 226 3.07 10.18 24.28
C ASP A 226 4.37 10.63 23.58
N ALA A 227 4.79 9.91 22.55
CA ALA A 227 5.98 10.19 21.76
C ALA A 227 5.75 9.82 20.31
N VAL A 228 6.07 10.76 19.42
CA VAL A 228 6.07 10.57 17.96
C VAL A 228 7.45 10.94 17.46
N THR A 229 8.12 10.01 16.80
CA THR A 229 9.45 10.21 16.23
C THR A 229 9.45 9.70 14.80
N GLY A 230 10.30 10.27 13.95
CA GLY A 230 10.41 9.79 12.59
C GLY A 230 11.81 9.91 12.04
N ARG A 231 12.07 9.13 11.00
CA ARG A 231 13.29 9.15 10.22
C ARG A 231 12.97 9.23 8.75
N ARG A 232 13.80 9.92 7.98
CA ARG A 232 13.77 9.95 6.52
C ARG A 232 15.10 9.44 5.97
N ILE A 233 15.00 8.67 4.89
CA ILE A 233 16.13 8.25 4.08
C ILE A 233 16.27 9.26 2.94
N THR A 234 17.39 9.97 2.93
CA THR A 234 17.79 10.89 1.86
C THR A 234 19.01 10.32 1.15
N ALA A 235 19.11 10.53 -0.16
CA ALA A 235 20.23 10.09 -1.01
C ALA A 235 20.86 11.29 -1.72
#